data_AF-A0A7S1S936-F1
#
_entry.id   AF-A0A7S1S936-F1
#
_cell.length_a   1.000
_cell.length_b   1.000
_cell.length_c   1.000
_cell.angle_alpha   90.00
_cell.angle_beta   90.00
_cell.angle_gamma   90.00
#
_symmetry.space_group_name_H-M   'P 1'
#
loop_
_entity.id
_entity.type
_entity.pdbx_description
1 polymer ?
#
loop_
_entity_poly.entity_id
_entity_poly.type
_entity_poly.pdbx_seq_one_letter_code
_entity_poly.pdbx_strand_id
1 'polypeptide(L)'
;KLVGRGWVIPSGLGEADVAEVTETFEDIPIAFFNLFKAMNADLEALEPLLRTVPASKYVMMAFIVLTNWAIFSILTAVVSDNMAKVTAEHDEETREEREAQVKARRADKLEFLFKRLDVDSNGHLDLGEFHRLLADEIHAEELSRVSGLAVEDLEDLFD
;
A
#
# COMPACT_ATOMS: atom_id res chain seq x y z
N LYS A 1 -40.18 12.38 19.52
CA LYS A 1 -40.40 13.00 20.86
C LYS A 1 -40.17 11.95 21.95
N LEU A 2 -38.90 11.67 22.29
CA LEU A 2 -38.50 10.70 23.32
C LEU A 2 -38.07 11.37 24.64
N VAL A 3 -37.88 12.70 24.63
CA VAL A 3 -37.43 13.49 25.79
C VAL A 3 -38.57 13.84 26.75
N GLY A 4 -39.84 13.73 26.32
CA GLY A 4 -41.01 14.21 27.08
C GLY A 4 -41.66 13.25 28.08
N ARG A 5 -41.04 12.12 28.46
CA ARG A 5 -41.68 11.13 29.35
C ARG A 5 -40.99 10.84 30.68
N GLY A 6 -39.88 11.51 31.02
CA GLY A 6 -39.32 11.43 32.38
C GLY A 6 -38.67 10.08 32.75
N TRP A 7 -38.26 9.28 31.76
CA TRP A 7 -37.55 8.01 32.04
C TRP A 7 -36.03 8.17 32.13
N VAL A 8 -35.47 9.31 31.70
CA VAL A 8 -34.02 9.58 31.69
C VAL A 8 -33.63 10.75 32.60
N ILE A 9 -34.60 11.53 33.07
CA ILE A 9 -34.38 12.72 33.90
C ILE A 9 -34.74 12.33 35.35
N PRO A 10 -33.77 12.23 36.27
CA PRO A 10 -34.04 12.08 37.69
C PRO A 10 -35.07 13.12 38.16
N SER A 11 -36.08 12.68 38.93
CA SER A 11 -37.24 13.46 39.38
C SER A 11 -36.93 14.67 40.30
N GLY A 12 -35.67 15.13 40.35
CA GLY A 12 -35.18 16.23 41.19
C GLY A 12 -34.29 17.23 40.45
N LEU A 13 -34.33 17.26 39.10
CA LEU A 13 -33.60 18.25 38.30
C LEU A 13 -34.39 19.55 38.17
N GLY A 14 -33.68 20.68 38.24
CA GLY A 14 -34.30 21.99 38.04
C GLY A 14 -34.77 22.15 36.59
N GLU A 15 -35.86 22.90 36.37
CA GLU A 15 -36.37 23.18 35.02
C GLU A 15 -35.32 23.81 34.10
N ALA A 16 -34.34 24.53 34.66
CA ALA A 16 -33.22 25.14 33.94
C ALA A 16 -32.28 24.09 33.31
N ASP A 17 -31.95 23.01 34.02
CA ASP A 17 -31.03 21.97 33.54
C ASP A 17 -31.65 21.17 32.37
N VAL A 18 -32.97 20.98 32.41
CA VAL A 18 -33.73 20.28 31.37
C VAL A 18 -33.84 21.12 30.10
N ALA A 19 -33.97 22.44 30.23
CA ALA A 19 -34.02 23.35 29.08
C ALA A 19 -32.69 23.37 28.32
N GLU A 20 -31.56 23.46 29.02
CA GLU A 20 -30.22 23.51 28.43
C GLU A 20 -29.86 22.20 27.69
N VAL A 21 -30.24 21.05 28.25
CA VAL A 21 -30.07 19.75 27.58
C VAL A 21 -30.98 19.60 26.36
N THR A 22 -32.20 20.16 26.42
CA THR A 22 -33.15 20.09 25.30
C THR A 22 -32.69 20.97 24.14
N GLU A 23 -32.10 22.13 24.40
CA GLU A 23 -31.53 23.02 23.37
C GLU A 23 -30.33 22.38 22.67
N THR A 24 -29.49 21.65 23.41
CA THR A 24 -28.31 20.95 22.89
C THR A 24 -28.66 19.83 21.89
N PHE A 25 -29.85 19.24 22.01
CA PHE A 25 -30.32 18.10 21.21
C PHE A 25 -31.66 18.37 20.50
N GLU A 26 -31.99 19.66 20.28
CA GLU A 26 -33.26 20.05 19.66
C GLU A 26 -33.37 19.52 18.24
N ASP A 27 -32.28 19.65 17.47
CA ASP A 27 -32.19 19.28 16.07
C ASP A 27 -31.19 18.16 15.81
N ILE A 28 -31.54 17.25 14.88
CA ILE A 28 -30.69 16.12 14.47
C ILE A 28 -29.31 16.59 13.98
N PRO A 29 -29.19 17.60 13.08
CA PRO A 29 -27.88 18.09 12.64
C PRO A 29 -27.03 18.68 13.78
N ILE A 30 -27.65 19.39 14.71
CA ILE A 30 -26.96 19.99 15.87
C ILE A 30 -26.46 18.89 16.81
N ALA A 31 -27.30 17.89 17.08
CA ALA A 31 -26.91 16.71 17.85
C ALA A 31 -25.75 15.94 17.21
N PHE A 32 -25.78 15.73 15.89
CA PHE A 32 -24.66 15.10 15.15
C PHE A 32 -23.38 15.95 15.23
N PHE A 33 -23.49 17.28 15.12
CA PHE A 33 -22.35 18.18 15.25
C PHE A 33 -21.75 18.15 16.66
N ASN A 34 -22.59 18.09 17.70
CA ASN A 34 -22.15 17.96 19.08
C ASN A 34 -21.49 16.60 19.36
N LEU A 35 -21.98 15.51 18.75
CA LEU A 35 -21.30 14.20 18.79
C LEU A 35 -19.98 14.19 18.03
N PHE A 36 -19.89 14.92 16.91
CA PHE A 36 -18.64 15.10 16.19
C PHE A 36 -17.61 15.90 17.01
N LYS A 37 -18.04 16.94 17.74
CA LYS A 37 -17.19 17.64 18.72
C LYS A 37 -16.71 16.68 19.81
N ALA A 38 -17.60 15.86 20.36
CA ALA A 38 -17.27 14.88 21.38
C ALA A 38 -16.20 13.87 20.91
N MET A 39 -16.25 13.45 19.64
CA MET A 39 -15.24 12.60 19.02
C MET A 39 -13.84 13.23 19.03
N ASN A 40 -13.76 14.57 18.95
CA ASN A 40 -12.52 15.34 19.06
C ASN A 40 -12.14 15.68 20.52
N ALA A 41 -12.76 15.00 21.50
CA ALA A 41 -12.63 15.26 22.94
C ALA A 41 -13.10 16.66 23.39
N ASP A 42 -13.88 17.36 22.55
CA ASP A 42 -14.57 18.58 22.93
C ASP A 42 -15.94 18.22 23.55
N LEU A 43 -15.99 18.27 24.89
CA LEU A 43 -17.17 17.95 25.69
C LEU A 43 -17.95 19.20 26.12
N GLU A 44 -17.56 20.40 25.69
CA GLU A 44 -18.15 21.66 26.15
C GLU A 44 -19.66 21.70 25.86
N ALA A 45 -20.04 21.32 24.64
CA ALA A 45 -21.45 21.25 24.23
C ALA A 45 -22.25 20.16 24.96
N LEU A 46 -21.60 19.20 25.61
CA LEU A 46 -22.24 18.07 26.29
C LEU A 46 -22.17 18.17 27.80
N GLU A 47 -21.46 19.16 28.34
CA GLU A 47 -21.34 19.42 29.77
C GLU A 47 -22.69 19.48 30.51
N PRO A 48 -23.73 20.20 30.02
CA PRO A 48 -25.03 20.22 30.69
C PRO A 48 -25.67 18.83 30.77
N LEU A 49 -25.52 17.99 29.73
CA LEU A 49 -26.01 16.60 29.74
C LEU A 49 -25.23 15.72 30.75
N LEU A 50 -23.92 15.91 30.84
CA LEU A 50 -23.03 15.12 31.70
C LEU A 50 -23.20 15.47 33.19
N ARG A 51 -23.57 16.72 33.50
CA ARG A 51 -23.92 17.17 34.87
C ARG A 51 -25.30 16.66 35.29
N THR A 52 -26.26 16.70 34.37
CA THR A 52 -27.67 16.32 34.60
C THR A 52 -27.85 14.81 34.81
N VAL A 53 -27.18 13.98 34.00
CA VAL A 53 -27.35 12.52 34.05
C VAL A 53 -25.99 11.83 34.15
N PRO A 54 -25.53 11.41 35.35
CA PRO A 54 -24.23 10.77 35.52
C PRO A 54 -24.02 9.50 34.68
N ALA A 55 -25.10 8.79 34.36
CA ALA A 55 -25.05 7.59 33.49
C ALA A 55 -24.64 7.91 32.05
N SER A 56 -24.93 9.14 31.56
CA SER A 56 -24.55 9.57 30.20
C SER A 56 -23.04 9.66 30.02
N LYS A 57 -22.28 9.86 31.12
CA LYS A 57 -20.80 9.86 31.11
C LYS A 57 -20.23 8.55 30.58
N TYR A 58 -20.77 7.41 31.01
CA TYR A 58 -20.31 6.11 30.57
C TYR A 58 -20.64 5.86 29.10
N VAL A 59 -21.82 6.31 28.65
CA VAL A 59 -22.22 6.22 27.24
C VAL A 59 -21.31 7.08 26.36
N MET A 60 -21.00 8.31 26.79
CA MET A 60 -20.11 9.21 26.05
C MET A 60 -18.67 8.69 26.04
N MET A 61 -18.18 8.14 27.15
CA MET A 61 -16.87 7.50 27.22
C MET A 61 -16.78 6.30 26.26
N ALA A 62 -17.80 5.43 26.26
CA ALA A 62 -17.86 4.30 25.32
C ALA A 62 -17.91 4.77 23.86
N PHE A 63 -18.72 5.81 23.58
CA PHE A 63 -18.81 6.41 22.25
C PHE A 63 -17.45 6.93 21.77
N ILE A 64 -16.74 7.72 22.57
CA ILE A 64 -15.42 8.29 22.22
C ILE A 64 -14.38 7.19 21.99
N VAL A 65 -14.35 6.17 22.86
CA VAL A 65 -13.42 5.05 22.70
C VAL A 65 -13.70 4.28 21.41
N LEU A 66 -14.97 3.97 21.13
CA LEU A 66 -15.36 3.23 19.93
C LEU A 66 -15.12 4.02 18.65
N THR A 67 -15.44 5.32 18.62
CA THR A 67 -15.22 6.15 17.43
C THR A 67 -13.74 6.38 17.15
N ASN A 68 -12.94 6.65 18.18
CA ASN A 68 -11.49 6.76 18.01
C ASN A 68 -10.87 5.44 17.54
N TRP A 69 -11.29 4.32 18.12
CA TRP A 69 -10.83 3.00 17.68
C TRP A 69 -11.23 2.70 16.23
N ALA A 70 -12.46 3.05 15.83
CA ALA A 70 -12.92 2.91 14.46
C ALA A 70 -12.11 3.78 13.48
N ILE A 71 -11.85 5.04 13.83
CA ILE A 71 -11.01 5.95 13.02
C ILE A 71 -9.60 5.40 12.85
N PHE A 72 -8.97 4.94 13.94
CA PHE A 72 -7.64 4.33 13.85
C PHE A 72 -7.65 3.07 12.98
N SER A 73 -8.66 2.23 13.10
CA SER A 73 -8.79 1.02 12.27
C SER A 73 -8.89 1.35 10.79
N ILE A 74 -9.69 2.36 10.42
CA ILE A 74 -9.86 2.81 9.03
C ILE A 74 -8.55 3.43 8.51
N LEU A 75 -7.90 4.29 9.29
CA LEU A 75 -6.64 4.91 8.89
C LEU A 75 -5.54 3.86 8.68
N THR A 76 -5.40 2.90 9.60
CA THR A 76 -4.41 1.82 9.45
C THR A 76 -4.68 0.99 8.21
N ALA A 77 -5.94 0.63 7.92
CA ALA A 77 -6.30 -0.12 6.73
C ALA A 77 -5.89 0.63 5.45
N VAL A 78 -6.30 1.90 5.31
CA VAL A 78 -6.01 2.71 4.11
C VAL A 78 -4.51 2.97 3.94
N VAL A 79 -3.79 3.23 5.03
CA VAL A 79 -2.33 3.41 4.97
C VAL A 79 -1.65 2.10 4.59
N SER A 80 -2.09 0.96 5.14
CA SER A 80 -1.53 -0.35 4.80
C SER A 80 -1.79 -0.73 3.34
N ASP A 81 -2.96 -0.43 2.80
CA ASP A 81 -3.28 -0.65 1.38
C ASP A 81 -2.39 0.21 0.47
N ASN A 82 -2.21 1.48 0.82
CA ASN A 82 -1.33 2.38 0.05
C ASN A 82 0.14 1.93 0.12
N MET A 83 0.61 1.52 1.29
CA MET A 83 1.97 0.98 1.44
C MET A 83 2.16 -0.31 0.65
N ALA A 84 1.21 -1.25 0.72
CA ALA A 84 1.26 -2.49 -0.04
C ALA A 84 1.32 -2.22 -1.55
N LYS A 85 0.53 -1.27 -2.05
CA LYS A 85 0.55 -0.85 -3.45
C LYS A 85 1.91 -0.26 -3.86
N VAL A 86 2.42 0.70 -3.09
CA VAL A 86 3.72 1.33 -3.39
C VAL A 86 4.86 0.32 -3.33
N THR A 87 4.83 -0.62 -2.38
CA THR A 87 5.82 -1.70 -2.32
C THR A 87 5.73 -2.61 -3.55
N ALA A 88 4.53 -3.00 -3.98
CA ALA A 88 4.35 -3.83 -5.16
C ALA A 88 4.85 -3.15 -6.45
N GLU A 89 4.54 -1.87 -6.63
CA GLU A 89 5.04 -1.07 -7.77
C GLU A 89 6.57 -0.95 -7.75
N HIS A 90 7.16 -0.69 -6.59
CA HIS A 90 8.62 -0.58 -6.45
C HIS A 90 9.34 -1.93 -6.66
N ASP A 91 8.76 -3.03 -6.18
CA ASP A 91 9.30 -4.38 -6.40
C ASP A 91 9.25 -4.77 -7.88
N GLU A 92 8.19 -4.39 -8.60
CA GLU A 92 8.07 -4.60 -10.04
C GLU A 92 9.09 -3.78 -10.84
N GLU A 93 9.20 -2.48 -10.56
CA GLU A 93 10.21 -1.60 -11.18
C GLU A 93 11.63 -2.12 -10.92
N THR A 94 11.93 -2.50 -9.68
CA THR A 94 13.23 -3.08 -9.31
C THR A 94 13.49 -4.40 -10.04
N ARG A 95 12.46 -5.22 -10.27
CA ARG A 95 12.59 -6.48 -11.04
C ARG A 95 12.89 -6.18 -12.50
N GLU A 96 12.16 -5.26 -13.12
CA GLU A 96 12.38 -4.85 -14.51
C GLU A 96 13.77 -4.26 -14.73
N GLU A 97 14.22 -3.38 -13.82
CA GLU A 97 15.58 -2.83 -13.86
C GLU A 97 16.64 -3.93 -13.75
N ARG A 98 16.45 -4.91 -12.86
CA ARG A 98 17.37 -6.04 -12.72
C ARG A 98 17.39 -6.91 -13.98
N GLU A 99 16.23 -7.18 -14.58
CA GLU A 99 16.14 -7.93 -15.83
C GLU A 99 16.82 -7.18 -16.98
N ALA A 100 16.60 -5.87 -17.09
CA ALA A 100 17.27 -5.02 -18.08
C ALA A 100 18.80 -5.00 -17.87
N GLN A 101 19.27 -4.89 -16.63
CA GLN A 101 20.69 -4.97 -16.30
C GLN A 101 21.29 -6.33 -16.61
N VAL A 102 20.57 -7.43 -16.35
CA VAL A 102 21.02 -8.78 -16.70
C VAL A 102 21.10 -8.93 -18.22
N LYS A 103 20.10 -8.46 -18.97
CA LYS A 103 20.10 -8.47 -20.44
C LYS A 103 21.27 -7.64 -21.01
N ALA A 104 21.47 -6.42 -20.51
CA ALA A 104 22.59 -5.57 -20.92
C ALA A 104 23.93 -6.24 -20.66
N ARG A 105 24.14 -6.80 -19.46
CA ARG A 105 25.38 -7.53 -19.12
C ARG A 105 25.60 -8.77 -19.98
N ARG A 106 24.53 -9.47 -20.38
CA ARG A 106 24.62 -10.60 -21.31
C ARG A 106 25.01 -10.13 -22.70
N ALA A 107 24.39 -9.04 -23.19
CA ALA A 107 24.74 -8.43 -24.46
C ALA A 107 26.20 -7.98 -24.51
N ASP A 108 26.70 -7.28 -23.48
CA ASP A 108 28.09 -6.83 -23.39
C ASP A 108 29.08 -8.00 -23.42
N LYS A 109 28.77 -9.09 -22.69
CA LYS A 109 29.61 -10.30 -22.68
C LYS A 109 29.60 -11.00 -24.02
N LEU A 110 28.43 -11.07 -24.64
CA LEU A 110 28.26 -11.70 -25.95
C LEU A 110 29.01 -10.90 -27.03
N GLU A 111 28.91 -9.57 -27.00
CA GLU A 111 29.68 -8.68 -27.88
C GLU A 111 31.19 -8.85 -27.67
N PHE A 112 31.65 -8.99 -26.42
CA PHE A 112 33.06 -9.26 -26.14
C PHE A 112 33.52 -10.62 -26.69
N LEU A 113 32.72 -11.67 -26.56
CA LEU A 113 33.02 -12.98 -27.12
C LEU A 113 33.09 -12.93 -28.65
N PHE A 114 32.09 -12.30 -29.29
CA PHE A 114 32.06 -12.12 -30.74
C PHE A 114 33.30 -11.36 -31.25
N LYS A 115 33.67 -10.24 -30.62
CA LYS A 115 34.89 -9.48 -31.00
C LYS A 115 36.19 -10.25 -30.83
N ARG A 116 36.25 -11.21 -29.90
CA ARG A 116 37.45 -12.05 -29.71
C ARG A 116 37.59 -13.12 -30.80
N LEU A 117 36.47 -13.49 -31.42
CA LEU A 117 36.34 -14.62 -32.34
C LEU A 117 36.26 -14.17 -33.80
N ASP A 118 35.88 -12.92 -34.04
CA ASP A 118 35.97 -12.21 -35.31
C ASP A 118 37.47 -12.00 -35.69
N VAL A 119 38.01 -12.92 -36.50
CA VAL A 119 39.44 -12.93 -36.88
C VAL A 119 39.72 -11.87 -37.95
N ASP A 120 38.75 -11.57 -38.80
CA ASP A 120 38.90 -10.60 -39.89
C ASP A 120 38.50 -9.17 -39.49
N SER A 121 37.97 -8.99 -38.27
CA SER A 121 37.52 -7.71 -37.70
C SER A 121 36.48 -7.01 -38.56
N ASN A 122 35.66 -7.79 -39.27
CA ASN A 122 34.62 -7.26 -40.15
C ASN A 122 33.35 -6.83 -39.37
N GLY A 123 33.28 -7.15 -38.07
CA GLY A 123 32.16 -6.82 -37.17
C GLY A 123 31.01 -7.83 -37.21
N HIS A 124 31.16 -8.92 -37.96
CA HIS A 124 30.26 -10.04 -38.10
C HIS A 124 31.04 -11.34 -37.84
N LEU A 125 30.32 -12.44 -37.62
CA LEU A 125 30.96 -13.74 -37.45
C LEU A 125 30.54 -14.64 -38.61
N ASP A 126 31.50 -15.08 -39.40
CA ASP A 126 31.22 -15.89 -40.58
C ASP A 126 30.84 -17.32 -40.15
N LEU A 127 30.06 -18.03 -40.96
CA LEU A 127 29.60 -19.40 -40.65
C LEU A 127 30.78 -20.36 -40.39
N GLY A 128 31.91 -20.14 -41.07
CA GLY A 128 33.14 -20.90 -40.85
C GLY A 128 33.89 -20.56 -39.55
N GLU A 129 33.72 -19.35 -39.01
CA GLU A 129 34.23 -18.95 -37.70
C GLU A 129 33.29 -19.43 -36.59
N PHE A 130 31.99 -19.42 -36.84
CA PHE A 130 30.96 -19.90 -35.93
C PHE A 130 31.06 -21.41 -35.69
N HIS A 131 31.24 -22.21 -36.75
CA HIS A 131 31.52 -23.64 -36.58
C HIS A 131 32.84 -23.94 -35.88
N ARG A 132 33.88 -23.11 -36.06
CA ARG A 132 35.14 -23.28 -35.31
C ARG A 132 34.97 -22.97 -33.83
N LEU A 133 34.11 -22.00 -33.51
CA LEU A 133 33.75 -21.64 -32.15
C LEU A 133 32.98 -22.77 -31.46
N LEU A 134 32.00 -23.36 -32.12
CA LEU A 134 31.23 -24.49 -31.58
C LEU A 134 32.08 -25.78 -31.48
N ALA A 135 33.11 -25.92 -32.31
CA ALA A 135 34.07 -27.01 -32.23
C ALA A 135 35.09 -26.87 -31.08
N ASP A 136 35.30 -25.66 -30.55
CA ASP A 136 36.10 -25.43 -29.34
C ASP A 136 35.20 -25.54 -28.11
N GLU A 137 35.33 -26.66 -27.39
CA GLU A 137 34.50 -27.01 -26.23
C GLU A 137 34.51 -25.90 -25.15
N ILE A 138 35.61 -25.15 -25.02
CA ILE A 138 35.72 -24.04 -24.04
C ILE A 138 34.90 -22.83 -24.48
N HIS A 139 34.94 -22.45 -25.76
CA HIS A 139 34.18 -21.30 -26.27
C HIS A 139 32.71 -21.62 -26.46
N ALA A 140 32.38 -22.85 -26.85
CA ALA A 140 31.01 -23.35 -26.93
C ALA A 140 30.32 -23.34 -25.55
N GLU A 141 31.00 -23.81 -24.51
CA GLU A 141 30.47 -23.78 -23.13
C GLU A 141 30.34 -22.34 -22.61
N GLU A 142 31.30 -21.47 -22.92
CA GLU A 142 31.24 -20.05 -22.54
C GLU A 142 30.09 -19.31 -23.25
N LEU A 143 29.88 -19.58 -24.55
CA LEU A 143 28.79 -19.02 -25.35
C LEU A 143 27.43 -19.51 -24.85
N SER A 144 27.27 -20.83 -24.65
CA SER A 144 26.04 -21.43 -24.10
C SER A 144 25.69 -20.86 -22.72
N ARG A 145 26.69 -20.66 -21.85
CA ARG A 145 26.48 -20.06 -20.52
C ARG A 145 26.03 -18.60 -20.58
N VAL A 146 26.47 -17.83 -21.58
CA VAL A 146 26.14 -16.40 -21.71
C VAL A 146 24.81 -16.19 -22.46
N SER A 147 24.57 -16.96 -23.52
CA SER A 147 23.32 -16.91 -24.30
C SER A 147 22.16 -17.58 -23.57
N GLY A 148 22.44 -18.60 -22.76
CA GLY A 148 21.43 -19.45 -22.12
C GLY A 148 20.75 -20.43 -23.09
N LEU A 149 21.34 -20.64 -24.28
CA LEU A 149 20.87 -21.56 -25.31
C LEU A 149 21.75 -22.81 -25.31
N ALA A 150 21.18 -23.96 -25.67
CA ALA A 150 21.97 -25.16 -25.92
C ALA A 150 22.84 -24.95 -27.17
N VAL A 151 23.96 -25.68 -27.26
CA VAL A 151 24.84 -25.66 -28.44
C VAL A 151 24.07 -26.06 -29.70
N GLU A 152 23.14 -27.00 -29.55
CA GLU A 152 22.22 -27.46 -30.59
C GLU A 152 21.29 -26.33 -31.09
N ASP A 153 20.71 -25.53 -30.18
CA ASP A 153 19.86 -24.39 -30.54
C ASP A 153 20.65 -23.24 -31.19
N LEU A 154 21.96 -23.16 -30.93
CA LEU A 154 22.86 -22.16 -31.52
C LEU A 154 23.22 -22.51 -32.96
N GLU A 155 23.33 -23.79 -33.31
CA GLU A 155 23.50 -24.26 -34.69
C GLU A 155 22.26 -23.91 -35.54
N ASP A 156 21.06 -24.18 -35.01
CA ASP A 156 19.78 -23.88 -35.68
C ASP A 156 19.51 -22.37 -35.86
N LEU A 157 20.22 -21.49 -35.13
CA LEU A 157 20.06 -20.03 -35.22
C LEU A 157 20.85 -19.40 -36.38
N PHE A 158 21.86 -20.12 -36.89
CA PHE A 158 22.76 -19.65 -37.94
C PHE A 158 22.44 -20.23 -39.33
N ASP A 159 21.62 -21.30 -39.39
CA ASP A 159 21.06 -21.90 -40.61
C ASP A 159 19.76 -21.20 -41.08
#